data_AF-A0AAU2ZQE8-F1
#
_entry.id   AF-A0AAU2ZQE8-F1
#
_cell.length_a   1.000
_cell.length_b   1.000
_cell.length_c   1.000
_cell.angle_alpha   90.00
_cell.angle_beta   90.00
_cell.angle_gamma   90.00
#
_symmetry.space_group_name_H-M   'P 1'
#
loop_
_entity.id
_entity.type
_entity.pdbx_description
1 polymer ?
#
loop_
_entity_poly.entity_id
_entity_poly.type
_entity_poly.pdbx_seq_one_letter_code
_entity_poly.pdbx_strand_id
1 'polypeptide(L)' 'MDDYEHIDLDNVDFAPVTHTTERLALLSLEEAHDLLRLLLAVAQSGGELSEEADRLAREIAARIPSEN' A
#
# COMPACT_ATOMS: atom_id res chain seq x y z
N MET A 1 -12.74 -15.07 -21.26
CA MET A 1 -13.45 -14.68 -20.03
C MET A 1 -12.41 -14.73 -18.94
N ASP A 2 -12.26 -13.65 -18.18
CA ASP A 2 -11.18 -13.50 -17.20
C ASP A 2 -11.38 -14.47 -16.04
N ASP A 3 -10.44 -15.41 -15.91
CA ASP A 3 -10.28 -16.27 -14.74
C ASP A 3 -9.65 -15.45 -13.60
N TYR A 4 -10.41 -14.49 -13.07
CA TYR A 4 -10.16 -14.00 -11.72
C TYR A 4 -10.58 -15.12 -10.77
N GLU A 5 -9.62 -15.95 -10.37
CA GLU A 5 -9.79 -16.84 -9.22
C GLU A 5 -10.44 -16.02 -8.11
N HIS A 6 -11.63 -16.45 -7.71
CA HIS A 6 -12.31 -15.94 -6.54
C HIS A 6 -11.38 -16.25 -5.36
N ILE A 7 -10.53 -15.30 -5.01
CA ILE A 7 -9.79 -15.33 -3.75
C ILE A 7 -10.89 -15.30 -2.68
N ASP A 8 -11.08 -16.44 -2.04
CA ASP A 8 -12.06 -16.63 -0.98
C ASP A 8 -11.59 -15.82 0.24
N LEU A 9 -11.95 -14.53 0.24
CA LEU A 9 -11.54 -13.54 1.23
C LEU A 9 -11.99 -13.93 2.65
N ASP A 10 -12.94 -14.85 2.76
CA ASP A 10 -13.49 -15.37 4.01
C ASP A 10 -12.55 -16.38 4.70
N ASN A 11 -11.56 -16.93 3.98
CA ASN A 11 -10.55 -17.86 4.52
C ASN A 11 -9.17 -17.22 4.71
N VAL A 12 -9.04 -15.92 4.43
CA VAL A 12 -7.83 -15.18 4.77
C VAL A 12 -7.96 -14.75 6.22
N ASP A 13 -7.19 -15.38 7.10
CA ASP A 13 -7.03 -14.96 8.48
C ASP A 13 -6.35 -13.58 8.50
N PHE A 14 -7.14 -12.53 8.28
CA PHE A 14 -6.72 -11.16 8.49
C PHE A 14 -6.66 -10.95 10.00
N ALA A 15 -5.58 -11.43 10.62
CA ALA A 15 -5.25 -11.08 11.99
C ALA A 15 -5.38 -9.56 12.16
N PRO A 16 -5.98 -9.06 13.26
CA PRO A 16 -6.10 -7.63 13.49
C PRO A 16 -4.70 -7.06 13.76
N VAL A 17 -3.99 -6.69 12.70
CA VAL A 17 -2.64 -6.13 12.79
C VAL A 17 -2.79 -4.68 13.24
N THR A 18 -2.42 -4.43 14.49
CA THR A 18 -2.73 -3.22 15.25
C THR A 18 -2.15 -1.93 14.69
N HIS A 19 -1.19 -1.96 13.75
CA HIS A 19 -0.65 -0.75 13.13
C HIS A 19 -0.21 -0.98 11.69
N THR A 20 -0.60 -0.07 10.77
CA THR A 20 -0.23 -0.05 9.34
C THR A 20 1.28 -0.21 9.10
N THR A 21 2.09 0.21 10.06
CA THR A 21 3.55 0.08 10.11
C THR A 21 4.04 -1.36 10.02
N GLU A 22 3.35 -2.31 10.65
CA GLU A 22 3.73 -3.73 10.65
C GLU A 22 3.42 -4.41 9.31
N ARG A 23 2.38 -3.96 8.59
CA ARG A 23 2.06 -4.45 7.25
C ARG A 23 3.08 -4.02 6.19
N LEU A 24 3.69 -2.85 6.34
CA LEU A 24 4.77 -2.42 5.43
C LEU A 24 6.01 -3.32 5.52
N ALA A 25 6.23 -3.97 6.66
CA ALA A 25 7.33 -4.93 6.84
C ALA A 25 7.13 -6.25 6.05
N LEU A 26 5.92 -6.50 5.54
CA LEU A 26 5.59 -7.68 4.73
C LEU A 26 5.65 -7.42 3.22
N LEU A 27 5.67 -6.16 2.79
CA LEU A 27 5.76 -5.83 1.36
C LEU A 27 7.16 -6.13 0.85
N SER A 28 7.25 -6.78 -0.31
CA SER A 28 8.47 -6.78 -1.10
C SER A 28 8.85 -5.36 -1.54
N LEU A 29 10.11 -5.17 -1.93
CA LEU A 29 10.60 -3.87 -2.39
C LEU A 29 9.77 -3.32 -3.57
N GLU A 30 9.42 -4.20 -4.51
CA GLU A 30 8.60 -3.88 -5.68
C GLU A 30 7.18 -3.46 -5.28
N GLU A 31 6.52 -4.25 -4.42
CA GLU A 31 5.17 -3.92 -3.92
C GLU A 31 5.16 -2.61 -3.13
N ALA A 32 6.24 -2.32 -2.38
CA ALA A 32 6.37 -1.08 -1.64
C ALA A 32 6.51 0.13 -2.60
N HIS A 33 7.25 -0.01 -3.69
CA HIS A 33 7.35 1.01 -4.74
C HIS A 33 6.04 1.23 -5.49
N ASP A 34 5.31 0.16 -5.81
CA ASP A 34 4.01 0.28 -6.48
C ASP A 34 2.95 0.92 -5.58
N LEU A 35 2.95 0.56 -4.29
CA LEU A 35 2.10 1.23 -3.30
C LEU A 35 2.45 2.72 -3.18
N LEU A 36 3.73 3.07 -3.17
CA LEU A 36 4.18 4.46 -3.15
C LEU A 36 3.69 5.23 -4.38
N ARG A 37 3.81 4.64 -5.58
CA ARG A 37 3.30 5.25 -6.83
C ARG A 37 1.79 5.49 -6.76
N LEU A 38 1.03 4.52 -6.26
CA LEU A 38 -0.42 4.64 -6.11
C LEU A 38 -0.79 5.77 -5.14
N LEU A 39 -0.14 5.84 -3.98
CA LEU A 39 -0.41 6.89 -2.99
C LEU A 39 -0.08 8.28 -3.54
N LEU A 40 1.02 8.41 -4.28
CA LEU A 40 1.36 9.67 -4.96
C LEU A 40 0.31 10.05 -6.02
N ALA A 41 -0.25 9.09 -6.75
CA ALA A 41 -1.30 9.36 -7.73
C ALA A 41 -2.60 9.85 -7.04
N VAL A 42 -2.97 9.23 -5.91
CA VAL A 42 -4.12 9.65 -5.10
C VAL A 42 -3.89 11.03 -4.49
N ALA A 43 -2.70 11.30 -3.96
CA ALA A 43 -2.30 12.60 -3.43
C ALA A 43 -2.31 13.72 -4.48
N GLN A 44 -2.13 13.40 -5.77
CA GLN A 44 -2.20 14.37 -6.87
C GLN A 44 -3.63 14.56 -7.39
N SER A 45 -4.55 13.64 -7.10
CA SER A 45 -5.94 13.73 -7.54
C SER A 45 -6.73 14.85 -6.85
N GLY A 46 -6.27 15.35 -5.70
CA GLY A 46 -6.92 16.42 -4.95
C GLY A 46 -8.25 16.04 -4.29
N GLY A 47 -8.54 14.74 -4.18
CA GLY A 47 -9.75 14.22 -3.53
C GLY A 47 -9.68 14.24 -1.99
N GLU A 48 -10.73 13.75 -1.33
CA GLU A 48 -10.86 13.74 0.13
C GLU A 48 -9.72 13.00 0.85
N LEU A 49 -9.12 12.02 0.17
CA LEU A 49 -7.99 11.23 0.70
C LEU A 49 -6.61 11.81 0.34
N SER A 50 -6.56 12.96 -0.32
CA SER A 50 -5.32 13.50 -0.89
C SER A 50 -4.25 13.82 0.16
N GLU A 51 -4.63 14.47 1.26
CA GLU A 51 -3.69 14.81 2.34
C GLU A 51 -3.21 13.57 3.10
N GLU A 52 -4.11 12.62 3.35
CA GLU A 52 -3.79 11.36 4.00
C GLU A 52 -2.85 10.51 3.13
N ALA A 53 -3.11 10.47 1.82
CA ALA A 53 -2.27 9.78 0.86
C ALA A 53 -0.87 10.40 0.77
N ASP A 54 -0.74 11.73 0.79
CA ASP A 54 0.57 12.41 0.80
C ASP A 54 1.34 12.09 2.08
N ARG A 55 0.67 12.10 3.25
CA ARG A 55 1.30 11.72 4.52
C ARG A 55 1.84 10.29 4.47
N LEU A 56 1.01 9.34 4.04
CA LEU A 56 1.39 7.93 3.93
C LEU A 56 2.51 7.71 2.90
N ALA A 57 2.47 8.41 1.76
CA ALA A 57 3.53 8.36 0.75
C ALA A 57 4.89 8.78 1.34
N ARG A 58 4.93 9.85 2.14
CA ARG A 58 6.17 10.29 2.81
C ARG A 58 6.67 9.29 3.84
N GLU A 59 5.78 8.73 4.66
CA GLU A 59 6.16 7.72 5.66
C GLU A 59 6.72 6.45 5.01
N ILE A 60 6.18 6.07 3.87
CA ILE A 60 6.62 4.90 3.10
C ILE A 60 7.95 5.20 2.38
N ALA A 61 8.05 6.34 1.69
CA ALA A 61 9.29 6.74 1.00
C ALA A 61 10.49 6.84 1.94
N ALA A 62 10.28 7.22 3.21
CA ALA A 62 11.34 7.26 4.21
C ALA A 62 11.85 5.87 4.65
N ARG A 63 11.10 4.79 4.35
CA ARG A 63 11.38 3.42 4.78
C ARG A 63 11.82 2.51 3.64
N ILE A 64 11.48 2.84 2.39
CA ILE A 64 11.85 2.01 1.25
C ILE A 64 13.28 2.37 0.78
N PRO A 65 14.17 1.38 0.61
CA PRO A 65 15.45 1.59 -0.06
C PRO A 65 15.26 2.15 -1.48
N SER A 66 16.04 3.15 -1.88
CA SER A 66 16.05 3.62 -3.27
C SER A 66 16.37 2.45 -4.22
N GLU A 67 15.61 2.30 -5.31
CA GLU A 67 15.98 1.42 -6.42
C GLU A 67 17.38 1.82 -6.92
N ASN A 68 18.33 0.88 -6.92
CA ASN A 68 19.68 1.05 -7.48
C ASN A 68 19.70 0.68 -8.97
#